data_AF-A0A522WUI7-F1
#
_entry.id   AF-A0A522WUI7-F1
#
_cell.length_a   1.000
_cell.length_b   1.000
_cell.length_c   1.000
_cell.angle_alpha   90.00
_cell.angle_beta   90.00
_cell.angle_gamma   90.00
#
_symmetry.space_group_name_H-M   'P 1'
#
loop_
_entity.id
_entity.type
_entity.pdbx_description
1 polymer ?
#
loop_
_entity_poly.entity_id
_entity_poly.type
_entity_poly.pdbx_seq_one_letter_code
_entity_poly.pdbx_strand_id
1 'polypeptide(L)'
;MTDTNTGQYFVELLESVSGLGISNPRAVRLANAAWDSWEKQGVSRGKDTDDVIHQPHLIFKKYYLDIVKANNLKNKNVHFCLARTKELNAYANTTKNGDYVVVFDSELYTFINDVIITCIVCVYSHPSDDEVDFYFSHVYDLFLQFKGFTIKKSSEEQGDDFVKIITKDYDLTMLGSYCGAAIYAFIICHELGHHILGHTKKGKVKKAIFSENTEVSIGFNKTSIEEEFEADEIGFHLYTNISKEYENLKDLKLNNQFISVPLIFFKLLEILNIIRKSSGESHPEPNLRYMRLEQIKKTLNIEEDTEFYEALMEVFSGLYKWVYEKSQLTNAST
;
A
#
# COMPACT_ATOMS: atom_id res chain seq x y z
N MET A 1 49.37 -0.79 5.16
CA MET A 1 48.57 0.42 4.88
C MET A 1 47.89 0.15 3.56
N THR A 2 46.78 -0.57 3.63
CA THR A 2 45.40 -0.05 3.71
C THR A 2 44.91 0.31 2.32
N ASP A 3 44.11 -0.58 1.73
CA ASP A 3 42.70 -0.23 1.64
C ASP A 3 41.83 -1.46 1.66
N THR A 4 41.06 -1.53 2.73
CA THR A 4 40.10 -2.56 3.08
C THR A 4 38.88 -2.45 2.18
N ASN A 5 38.51 -3.62 1.67
CA ASN A 5 37.31 -4.03 0.95
C ASN A 5 35.98 -3.44 1.52
N THR A 6 35.74 -2.14 1.34
CA THR A 6 34.55 -1.42 1.81
C THR A 6 33.25 -1.92 1.18
N GLY A 7 33.31 -2.51 -0.03
CA GLY A 7 32.15 -3.11 -0.67
C GLY A 7 31.66 -4.38 0.03
N GLN A 8 32.57 -5.22 0.54
CA GLN A 8 32.20 -6.48 1.19
C GLN A 8 31.65 -6.25 2.61
N TYR A 9 32.18 -5.28 3.34
CA TYR A 9 31.66 -4.88 4.66
C TYR A 9 30.28 -4.19 4.56
N PHE A 10 29.99 -3.52 3.45
CA PHE A 10 28.68 -2.89 3.21
C PHE A 10 27.61 -3.92 2.81
N VAL A 11 27.97 -4.93 2.01
CA VAL A 11 27.08 -6.05 1.69
C VAL A 11 26.81 -6.91 2.94
N GLU A 12 27.83 -7.22 3.74
CA GLU A 12 27.68 -7.94 5.01
C GLU A 12 26.89 -7.11 6.06
N LEU A 13 27.04 -5.78 6.08
CA LEU A 13 26.24 -4.89 6.93
C LEU A 13 24.78 -4.84 6.49
N LEU A 14 24.51 -4.80 5.18
CA LEU A 14 23.14 -4.86 4.63
C LEU A 14 22.49 -6.21 4.92
N GLU A 15 23.19 -7.33 4.72
CA GLU A 15 22.73 -8.68 5.05
C GLU A 15 22.51 -8.87 6.57
N SER A 16 23.32 -8.25 7.43
CA SER A 16 23.16 -8.30 8.90
C SER A 16 22.04 -7.41 9.45
N VAL A 17 21.69 -6.33 8.74
CA VAL A 17 20.63 -5.38 9.15
C VAL A 17 19.27 -5.77 8.58
N SER A 18 19.22 -6.57 7.51
CA SER A 18 17.98 -7.08 6.91
C SER A 18 17.89 -8.60 6.96
N GLY A 19 17.97 -9.23 8.14
CA GLY A 19 17.69 -10.69 8.32
C GLY A 19 16.31 -11.17 7.78
N LEU A 20 15.55 -10.31 7.11
CA LEU A 20 14.45 -10.60 6.21
C LEU A 20 14.91 -10.35 4.76
N GLY A 21 15.39 -11.41 4.10
CA GLY A 21 15.62 -11.39 2.66
C GLY A 21 14.29 -11.15 1.94
N ILE A 22 14.04 -9.92 1.50
CA ILE A 22 13.04 -9.67 0.45
C ILE A 22 13.75 -9.89 -0.88
N SER A 23 13.94 -11.16 -1.20
CA SER A 23 14.34 -11.64 -2.51
C SER A 23 13.11 -12.20 -3.22
N ASN A 24 12.06 -11.40 -3.46
CA ASN A 24 10.93 -11.88 -4.25
C ASN A 24 11.39 -11.95 -5.72
N PRO A 25 11.67 -13.15 -6.28
CA PRO A 25 12.26 -13.27 -7.62
C PRO A 25 11.27 -12.82 -8.69
N ARG A 26 9.97 -12.83 -8.38
CA ARG A 26 8.92 -12.28 -9.26
C ARG A 26 9.06 -10.76 -9.36
N ALA A 27 9.19 -10.06 -8.24
CA ALA A 27 9.34 -8.60 -8.23
C ALA A 27 10.59 -8.15 -9.02
N VAL A 28 11.73 -8.81 -8.79
CA VAL A 28 12.98 -8.54 -9.53
C VAL A 28 12.82 -8.80 -11.03
N ARG A 29 12.17 -9.92 -11.41
CA ARG A 29 11.91 -10.24 -12.83
C ARG A 29 11.00 -9.21 -13.49
N LEU A 30 9.91 -8.82 -12.84
CA LEU A 30 8.95 -7.83 -13.33
C LEU A 30 9.64 -6.48 -13.57
N ALA A 31 10.43 -6.03 -12.60
CA ALA A 31 11.20 -4.81 -12.69
C ALA A 31 12.17 -4.79 -13.88
N ASN A 32 12.95 -5.87 -14.06
CA ASN A 32 13.89 -5.98 -15.18
C ASN A 32 13.15 -6.01 -16.53
N ALA A 33 12.06 -6.78 -16.64
CA ALA A 33 11.26 -6.82 -17.86
C ALA A 33 10.65 -5.46 -18.21
N ALA A 34 10.19 -4.72 -17.20
CA ALA A 34 9.69 -3.35 -17.38
C ALA A 34 10.77 -2.42 -17.92
N TRP A 35 11.93 -2.48 -17.28
CA TRP A 35 13.09 -1.66 -17.63
C TRP A 35 13.59 -1.90 -19.05
N ASP A 36 13.81 -3.18 -19.42
CA ASP A 36 14.27 -3.57 -20.76
C ASP A 36 13.31 -3.10 -21.86
N SER A 37 12.00 -3.03 -21.56
CA SER A 37 11.00 -2.52 -22.49
C SER A 37 11.11 -1.01 -22.67
N TRP A 38 11.25 -0.26 -21.58
CA TRP A 38 11.36 1.20 -21.61
C TRP A 38 12.65 1.66 -22.30
N GLU A 39 13.77 0.98 -22.08
CA GLU A 39 15.03 1.28 -22.80
C GLU A 39 14.87 1.14 -24.32
N LYS A 40 14.15 0.11 -24.77
CA LYS A 40 13.85 -0.09 -26.21
C LYS A 40 12.98 1.04 -26.79
N GLN A 41 12.20 1.71 -25.94
CA GLN A 41 11.36 2.86 -26.32
C GLN A 41 12.10 4.20 -26.22
N GLY A 42 13.41 4.19 -25.90
CA GLY A 42 14.22 5.40 -25.79
C GLY A 42 14.08 6.12 -24.44
N VAL A 43 13.44 5.49 -23.45
CA VAL A 43 13.37 6.02 -22.08
C VAL A 43 14.70 5.70 -21.38
N SER A 44 15.40 6.74 -20.92
CA SER A 44 16.67 6.58 -20.22
C SER A 44 16.48 6.33 -18.73
N ARG A 45 17.32 5.46 -18.13
CA ARG A 45 17.34 5.24 -16.68
C ARG A 45 17.66 6.53 -15.96
N GLY A 46 16.70 7.05 -15.19
CA GLY A 46 17.00 8.14 -14.27
C GLY A 46 18.09 7.67 -13.30
N LYS A 47 19.05 8.55 -12.96
CA LYS A 47 20.16 8.19 -12.05
C LYS A 47 19.68 7.68 -10.68
N ASP A 48 18.45 7.99 -10.30
CA ASP A 48 17.82 7.61 -9.03
C ASP A 48 16.79 6.46 -9.16
N THR A 49 16.60 5.90 -10.36
CA THR A 49 15.57 4.85 -10.59
C THR A 49 15.98 3.46 -10.10
N ASP A 50 17.28 3.21 -9.94
CA ASP A 50 17.78 2.00 -9.27
C ASP A 50 17.31 1.92 -7.81
N ASP A 51 17.22 3.07 -7.12
CA ASP A 51 16.78 3.16 -5.72
C ASP A 51 15.27 2.91 -5.54
N VAL A 52 14.46 3.31 -6.53
CA VAL A 52 13.00 3.14 -6.51
C VAL A 52 12.60 1.69 -6.72
N ILE A 53 13.28 1.01 -7.65
CA ILE A 53 12.96 -0.37 -8.06
C ILE A 53 13.38 -1.38 -6.99
N HIS A 54 14.48 -1.15 -6.28
CA HIS A 54 15.08 -2.19 -5.44
C HIS A 54 14.65 -2.12 -3.98
N GLN A 55 14.08 -1.01 -3.50
CA GLN A 55 13.87 -0.86 -2.06
C GLN A 55 12.52 -0.25 -1.66
N PRO A 56 11.37 -0.88 -2.03
CA PRO A 56 10.09 -0.66 -1.36
C PRO A 56 10.22 -0.48 0.15
N HIS A 57 10.96 -1.38 0.80
CA HIS A 57 11.22 -1.37 2.23
C HIS A 57 12.02 -0.13 2.71
N LEU A 58 12.90 0.46 1.90
CA LEU A 58 13.54 1.74 2.24
C LEU A 58 12.57 2.90 2.08
N ILE A 59 11.73 2.88 1.05
CA ILE A 59 10.67 3.89 0.87
C ILE A 59 9.75 3.86 2.10
N PHE A 60 9.34 2.67 2.52
CA PHE A 60 8.59 2.46 3.77
C PHE A 60 9.31 2.96 5.00
N LYS A 61 10.57 2.58 5.19
CA LYS A 61 11.37 3.02 6.32
C LYS A 61 11.58 4.54 6.32
N LYS A 62 11.75 5.16 5.15
CA LYS A 62 11.86 6.61 4.99
C LYS A 62 10.56 7.30 5.38
N TYR A 63 9.41 6.92 4.78
CA TYR A 63 8.09 7.45 5.15
C TYR A 63 7.84 7.34 6.63
N TYR A 64 8.12 6.17 7.17
CA TYR A 64 7.95 5.89 8.56
C TYR A 64 8.80 6.80 9.47
N LEU A 65 10.09 6.96 9.16
CA LEU A 65 10.98 7.85 9.91
C LEU A 65 10.52 9.32 9.80
N ASP A 66 10.06 9.73 8.61
CA ASP A 66 9.52 11.07 8.40
C ASP A 66 8.22 11.29 9.18
N ILE A 67 7.31 10.29 9.23
CA ILE A 67 6.09 10.32 10.05
C ILE A 67 6.41 10.47 11.53
N VAL A 68 7.35 9.66 12.05
CA VAL A 68 7.78 9.73 13.45
C VAL A 68 8.42 11.08 13.77
N LYS A 69 9.25 11.60 12.85
CA LYS A 69 9.90 12.91 13.00
C LYS A 69 8.89 14.05 12.98
N ALA A 70 7.97 14.04 12.02
CA ALA A 70 6.96 15.09 11.83
C ALA A 70 6.02 15.23 13.01
N ASN A 71 5.64 14.10 13.60
CA ASN A 71 4.65 14.09 14.65
C ASN A 71 5.27 14.08 16.06
N ASN A 72 6.56 14.42 16.17
CA ASN A 72 7.30 14.49 17.44
C ASN A 72 7.19 13.23 18.31
N LEU A 73 7.10 12.06 17.69
CA LEU A 73 7.00 10.77 18.39
C LEU A 73 8.37 10.29 18.95
N LYS A 74 9.36 11.18 19.04
CA LYS A 74 10.78 10.92 19.36
C LYS A 74 11.03 10.27 20.73
N ASN A 75 10.08 10.40 21.66
CA ASN A 75 10.20 9.82 23.01
C ASN A 75 9.76 8.35 23.08
N LYS A 76 9.35 7.77 21.94
CA LYS A 76 9.00 6.36 21.82
C LYS A 76 9.89 5.73 20.75
N ASN A 77 10.48 4.57 21.05
CA ASN A 77 10.99 3.75 19.97
C ASN A 77 9.77 3.22 19.22
N VAL A 78 9.73 3.50 17.93
CA VAL A 78 8.74 2.96 17.05
C VAL A 78 9.50 1.98 16.16
N HIS A 79 8.93 0.81 15.90
CA HIS A 79 9.41 -0.18 14.94
C HIS A 79 8.40 -0.37 13.81
N PHE A 80 8.89 -0.54 12.58
CA PHE A 80 8.10 -0.92 11.41
C PHE A 80 8.57 -2.28 10.89
N CYS A 81 7.64 -3.15 10.54
CA CYS A 81 7.92 -4.48 10.02
C CYS A 81 7.06 -4.73 8.77
N LEU A 82 7.73 -5.06 7.66
CA LEU A 82 7.08 -5.62 6.47
C LEU A 82 7.25 -7.14 6.52
N ALA A 83 6.17 -7.88 6.73
CA ALA A 83 6.23 -9.32 6.88
C ALA A 83 5.00 -9.98 6.25
N ARG A 84 5.13 -11.23 5.82
CA ARG A 84 3.97 -12.01 5.39
C ARG A 84 3.19 -12.47 6.62
N THR A 85 1.92 -12.10 6.70
CA THR A 85 1.02 -12.46 7.79
C THR A 85 0.01 -13.52 7.32
N LYS A 86 -0.78 -14.04 8.26
CA LYS A 86 -1.86 -15.00 7.94
C LYS A 86 -3.11 -14.33 7.37
N GLU A 87 -3.32 -13.06 7.72
CA GLU A 87 -4.46 -12.26 7.31
C GLU A 87 -3.89 -10.98 6.68
N LEU A 88 -4.33 -10.65 5.46
CA LEU A 88 -3.86 -9.48 4.71
C LEU A 88 -4.32 -8.20 5.39
N ASN A 89 -3.48 -7.65 6.27
CA ASN A 89 -3.82 -6.52 7.11
C ASN A 89 -2.57 -5.76 7.58
N ALA A 90 -2.78 -4.55 8.10
CA ALA A 90 -1.81 -3.84 8.91
C ALA A 90 -2.20 -3.96 10.40
N TYR A 91 -1.21 -3.81 11.28
CA TYR A 91 -1.42 -3.99 12.71
C TYR A 91 -0.54 -3.07 13.56
N ALA A 92 -1.15 -2.52 14.61
CA ALA A 92 -0.49 -1.84 15.70
C ALA A 92 -0.31 -2.77 16.91
N ASN A 93 0.92 -2.89 17.42
CA ASN A 93 1.22 -3.63 18.65
C ASN A 93 2.31 -2.96 19.50
N THR A 94 2.26 -3.11 20.82
CA THR A 94 3.20 -2.45 21.74
C THR A 94 4.09 -3.50 22.42
N THR A 95 5.40 -3.27 22.43
CA THR A 95 6.35 -4.18 23.10
C THR A 95 6.18 -4.13 24.63
N LYS A 96 6.79 -5.09 25.35
CA LYS A 96 6.82 -5.08 26.82
C LYS A 96 7.47 -3.81 27.40
N ASN A 97 8.37 -3.18 26.65
CA ASN A 97 9.06 -1.95 27.05
C ASN A 97 8.24 -0.68 26.71
N GLY A 98 7.07 -0.84 26.10
CA GLY A 98 6.21 0.27 25.68
C GLY A 98 6.61 0.91 24.36
N ASP A 99 7.44 0.22 23.55
CA ASP A 99 7.78 0.63 22.19
C ASP A 99 6.62 0.33 21.25
N TYR A 100 6.41 1.18 20.26
CA TYR A 100 5.38 1.00 19.25
C TYR A 100 5.89 0.08 18.14
N VAL A 101 5.04 -0.81 17.65
CA VAL A 101 5.33 -1.70 16.52
C VAL A 101 4.19 -1.58 15.54
N VAL A 102 4.51 -1.30 14.28
CA VAL A 102 3.60 -1.35 13.14
C VAL A 102 4.04 -2.52 12.27
N VAL A 103 3.11 -3.42 11.98
CA VAL A 103 3.32 -4.58 11.10
C VAL A 103 2.45 -4.41 9.88
N PHE A 104 3.05 -4.52 8.70
CA PHE A 104 2.36 -4.38 7.44
C PHE A 104 2.53 -5.67 6.64
N ASP A 105 1.44 -6.21 6.10
CA ASP A 105 1.49 -7.41 5.28
C ASP A 105 2.11 -7.14 3.89
N SER A 106 3.10 -7.94 3.51
CA SER A 106 3.81 -7.76 2.22
C SER A 106 2.96 -8.07 0.99
N GLU A 107 1.95 -8.94 1.11
CA GLU A 107 1.02 -9.25 0.02
C GLU A 107 -0.03 -8.14 -0.11
N LEU A 108 -0.48 -7.54 1.00
CA LEU A 108 -1.31 -6.33 1.00
C LEU A 108 -0.60 -5.18 0.28
N TYR A 109 0.70 -5.02 0.50
CA TYR A 109 1.52 -4.04 -0.24
C TYR A 109 1.51 -4.31 -1.74
N THR A 110 1.80 -5.54 -2.14
CA THR A 110 1.85 -5.88 -3.57
C THR A 110 0.48 -5.66 -4.22
N PHE A 111 -0.59 -6.12 -3.54
CA PHE A 111 -1.96 -5.95 -3.98
C PHE A 111 -2.36 -4.49 -4.20
N ILE A 112 -2.14 -3.60 -3.23
CA ILE A 112 -2.53 -2.19 -3.35
C ILE A 112 -1.77 -1.54 -4.52
N ASN A 113 -0.47 -1.79 -4.68
CA ASN A 113 0.28 -1.21 -5.78
C ASN A 113 -0.20 -1.70 -7.14
N ASP A 114 -0.35 -3.01 -7.31
CA ASP A 114 -0.71 -3.58 -8.59
C ASP A 114 -2.08 -3.06 -9.04
N VAL A 115 -3.05 -2.97 -8.10
CA VAL A 115 -4.37 -2.41 -8.38
C VAL A 115 -4.28 -0.92 -8.73
N ILE A 116 -3.59 -0.12 -7.93
CA ILE A 116 -3.52 1.33 -8.14
C ILE A 116 -2.79 1.68 -9.44
N ILE A 117 -1.67 1.01 -9.74
CA ILE A 117 -0.94 1.19 -11.00
C ILE A 117 -1.84 0.81 -12.18
N THR A 118 -2.53 -0.33 -12.10
CA THR A 118 -3.45 -0.75 -13.17
C THR A 118 -4.56 0.27 -13.40
N CYS A 119 -5.17 0.79 -12.33
CA CYS A 119 -6.20 1.82 -12.44
C CYS A 119 -5.65 3.11 -13.04
N ILE A 120 -4.47 3.59 -12.60
CA ILE A 120 -3.85 4.81 -13.13
C ILE A 120 -3.54 4.68 -14.62
N VAL A 121 -2.95 3.55 -15.03
CA VAL A 121 -2.68 3.28 -16.45
C VAL A 121 -3.99 3.24 -17.23
N CYS A 122 -5.03 2.58 -16.70
CA CYS A 122 -6.35 2.54 -17.33
C CYS A 122 -6.98 3.93 -17.51
N VAL A 123 -6.85 4.83 -16.53
CA VAL A 123 -7.41 6.20 -16.63
C VAL A 123 -6.69 7.00 -17.70
N TYR A 124 -5.36 7.05 -17.63
CA TYR A 124 -4.58 8.08 -18.30
C TYR A 124 -3.94 7.60 -19.61
N SER A 125 -3.91 6.29 -19.90
CA SER A 125 -3.40 5.78 -21.18
C SER A 125 -4.39 5.94 -22.33
N HIS A 126 -5.59 6.46 -22.09
CA HIS A 126 -6.69 6.57 -23.06
C HIS A 126 -6.97 5.23 -23.79
N PRO A 127 -7.23 4.13 -23.05
CA PRO A 127 -7.38 2.81 -23.63
C PRO A 127 -8.61 2.65 -24.53
N SER A 128 -8.55 1.69 -25.44
CA SER A 128 -9.75 1.19 -26.13
C SER A 128 -10.69 0.43 -25.17
N ASP A 129 -11.94 0.19 -25.57
CA ASP A 129 -12.90 -0.59 -24.76
C ASP A 129 -12.38 -1.99 -24.41
N ASP A 130 -11.67 -2.64 -25.35
CA ASP A 130 -11.05 -3.96 -25.13
C ASP A 130 -9.91 -3.88 -24.09
N GLU A 131 -9.12 -2.79 -24.11
CA GLU A 131 -8.07 -2.55 -23.12
C GLU A 131 -8.65 -2.25 -21.73
N VAL A 132 -9.78 -1.54 -21.65
CA VAL A 132 -10.51 -1.32 -20.39
C VAL A 132 -10.97 -2.64 -19.78
N ASP A 133 -11.58 -3.53 -20.58
CA ASP A 133 -12.01 -4.85 -20.08
C ASP A 133 -10.82 -5.70 -19.63
N PHE A 134 -9.67 -5.60 -20.32
CA PHE A 134 -8.42 -6.22 -19.88
C PHE A 134 -7.96 -5.71 -18.51
N TYR A 135 -7.88 -4.39 -18.30
CA TYR A 135 -7.45 -3.82 -17.02
C TYR A 135 -8.41 -4.17 -15.89
N PHE A 136 -9.72 -4.08 -16.10
CA PHE A 136 -10.73 -4.44 -15.10
C PHE A 136 -10.69 -5.93 -14.77
N SER A 137 -10.48 -6.78 -15.77
CA SER A 137 -10.27 -8.22 -15.56
C SER A 137 -9.02 -8.50 -14.74
N HIS A 138 -7.91 -7.80 -15.01
CA HIS A 138 -6.68 -7.93 -14.23
C HIS A 138 -6.88 -7.54 -12.76
N VAL A 139 -7.51 -6.38 -12.51
CA VAL A 139 -7.81 -5.93 -11.14
C VAL A 139 -8.73 -6.92 -10.43
N TYR A 140 -9.75 -7.43 -11.11
CA TYR A 140 -10.64 -8.45 -10.55
C TYR A 140 -9.90 -9.74 -10.19
N ASP A 141 -8.98 -10.21 -11.04
CA ASP A 141 -8.10 -11.34 -10.73
C ASP A 141 -7.26 -11.04 -9.47
N LEU A 142 -6.72 -9.83 -9.30
CA LEU A 142 -6.00 -9.46 -8.07
C LEU A 142 -6.89 -9.57 -6.82
N PHE A 143 -8.15 -9.14 -6.89
CA PHE A 143 -9.10 -9.29 -5.77
C PHE A 143 -9.44 -10.76 -5.47
N LEU A 144 -9.58 -11.61 -6.48
CA LEU A 144 -9.81 -13.04 -6.26
C LEU A 144 -8.62 -13.70 -5.56
N GLN A 145 -7.41 -13.33 -5.97
CA GLN A 145 -6.13 -13.75 -5.38
C GLN A 145 -6.04 -13.32 -3.93
N PHE A 146 -6.40 -12.06 -3.66
CA PHE A 146 -6.46 -11.49 -2.32
C PHE A 146 -7.35 -12.30 -1.38
N LYS A 147 -8.41 -12.95 -1.90
CA LYS A 147 -9.29 -13.82 -1.10
C LYS A 147 -8.77 -15.26 -0.94
N GLY A 148 -7.62 -15.59 -1.53
CA GLY A 148 -7.09 -16.95 -1.60
C GLY A 148 -7.92 -17.86 -2.51
N PHE A 149 -8.69 -17.31 -3.45
CA PHE A 149 -9.36 -18.13 -4.45
C PHE A 149 -8.36 -18.63 -5.49
N THR A 150 -8.58 -19.87 -5.97
CA THR A 150 -7.87 -20.39 -7.13
C THR A 150 -8.30 -19.61 -8.37
N ILE A 151 -7.36 -18.89 -8.97
CA ILE A 151 -7.57 -18.21 -10.24
C ILE A 151 -7.26 -19.18 -11.38
N LYS A 152 -7.96 -19.05 -12.50
CA LYS A 152 -7.70 -19.85 -13.71
C LYS A 152 -6.32 -19.59 -14.29
N LYS A 153 -5.80 -18.37 -14.14
CA LYS A 153 -4.49 -17.96 -14.63
C LYS A 153 -3.37 -18.48 -13.73
N SER A 154 -2.27 -18.88 -14.36
CA SER A 154 -1.03 -19.17 -13.63
C SER A 154 -0.41 -17.88 -13.04
N SER A 155 0.46 -18.02 -12.05
CA SER A 155 1.22 -16.90 -11.50
C SER A 155 2.16 -16.24 -12.53
N GLU A 156 2.55 -16.99 -13.56
CA GLU A 156 3.35 -16.51 -14.69
C GLU A 156 2.51 -15.62 -15.60
N GLU A 157 1.32 -16.08 -16.04
CA GLU A 157 0.41 -15.29 -16.88
C GLU A 157 -0.02 -13.98 -16.22
N GLN A 158 -0.25 -13.98 -14.91
CA GLN A 158 -0.55 -12.75 -14.17
C GLN A 158 0.66 -11.82 -14.08
N GLY A 159 1.86 -12.40 -13.94
CA GLY A 159 3.10 -11.65 -14.04
C GLY A 159 3.20 -10.97 -15.40
N ASP A 160 2.94 -11.70 -16.48
CA ASP A 160 2.98 -11.17 -17.84
C ASP A 160 1.94 -10.08 -18.08
N ASP A 161 0.72 -10.24 -17.57
CA ASP A 161 -0.31 -9.20 -17.63
C ASP A 161 0.13 -7.93 -16.90
N PHE A 162 0.72 -8.06 -15.70
CA PHE A 162 1.25 -6.90 -14.99
C PHE A 162 2.46 -6.27 -15.70
N VAL A 163 3.36 -7.07 -16.30
CA VAL A 163 4.44 -6.54 -17.15
C VAL A 163 3.87 -5.71 -18.31
N LYS A 164 2.82 -6.20 -18.99
CA LYS A 164 2.17 -5.43 -20.07
C LYS A 164 1.64 -4.08 -19.57
N ILE A 165 1.07 -4.05 -18.36
CA ILE A 165 0.54 -2.83 -17.73
C ILE A 165 1.67 -1.86 -17.44
N ILE A 166 2.70 -2.29 -16.70
CA ILE A 166 3.79 -1.38 -16.27
C ILE A 166 4.66 -0.95 -17.47
N THR A 167 4.77 -1.76 -18.52
CA THR A 167 5.53 -1.38 -19.73
C THR A 167 4.78 -0.43 -20.66
N LYS A 168 3.48 -0.19 -20.42
CA LYS A 168 2.65 0.67 -21.26
C LYS A 168 3.12 2.11 -21.23
N ASP A 169 3.36 2.64 -20.03
CA ASP A 169 3.79 4.02 -19.81
C ASP A 169 4.56 4.12 -18.48
N TYR A 170 5.80 4.62 -18.57
CA TYR A 170 6.68 4.76 -17.41
C TYR A 170 6.15 5.79 -16.40
N ASP A 171 5.73 6.96 -16.89
CA ASP A 171 5.30 8.06 -16.04
C ASP A 171 4.01 7.72 -15.31
N LEU A 172 3.08 7.03 -15.97
CA LEU A 172 1.86 6.54 -15.34
C LEU A 172 2.14 5.44 -14.29
N THR A 173 3.10 4.56 -14.56
CA THR A 173 3.52 3.54 -13.58
C THR A 173 4.13 4.18 -12.33
N MET A 174 4.97 5.21 -12.52
CA MET A 174 5.55 5.99 -11.43
C MET A 174 4.47 6.73 -10.63
N LEU A 175 3.51 7.36 -11.32
CA LEU A 175 2.37 8.02 -10.69
C LEU A 175 1.53 7.05 -9.85
N GLY A 176 1.24 5.87 -10.37
CA GLY A 176 0.55 4.81 -9.62
C GLY A 176 1.34 4.33 -8.41
N SER A 177 2.66 4.22 -8.53
CA SER A 177 3.54 3.86 -7.41
C SER A 177 3.51 4.93 -6.30
N TYR A 178 3.48 6.21 -6.66
CA TYR A 178 3.31 7.31 -5.69
C TYR A 178 1.94 7.31 -5.03
N CYS A 179 0.89 6.97 -5.77
CA CYS A 179 -0.44 6.82 -5.19
C CYS A 179 -0.52 5.65 -4.19
N GLY A 180 0.06 4.50 -4.55
CA GLY A 180 0.17 3.36 -3.63
C GLY A 180 0.93 3.75 -2.36
N ALA A 181 2.05 4.45 -2.53
CA ALA A 181 2.83 4.99 -1.41
C ALA A 181 2.02 5.92 -0.48
N ALA A 182 1.20 6.82 -1.03
CA ALA A 182 0.31 7.69 -0.25
C ALA A 182 -0.69 6.88 0.59
N ILE A 183 -1.29 5.83 0.00
CA ILE A 183 -2.18 4.90 0.73
C ILE A 183 -1.43 4.22 1.87
N TYR A 184 -0.21 3.73 1.65
CA TYR A 184 0.56 3.10 2.71
C TYR A 184 0.94 4.05 3.84
N ALA A 185 1.35 5.27 3.49
CA ALA A 185 1.68 6.29 4.48
C ALA A 185 0.47 6.56 5.38
N PHE A 186 -0.73 6.65 4.80
CA PHE A 186 -1.96 6.77 5.57
C PHE A 186 -2.22 5.54 6.46
N ILE A 187 -2.08 4.31 5.96
CA ILE A 187 -2.29 3.10 6.78
C ILE A 187 -1.29 3.06 7.95
N ILE A 188 -0.02 3.42 7.73
CA ILE A 188 0.97 3.52 8.81
C ILE A 188 0.54 4.57 9.84
N CYS A 189 0.09 5.74 9.38
CA CYS A 189 -0.45 6.78 10.26
C CYS A 189 -1.67 6.29 11.05
N HIS A 190 -2.56 5.51 10.43
CA HIS A 190 -3.71 4.89 11.10
C HIS A 190 -3.27 3.94 12.22
N GLU A 191 -2.31 3.05 11.96
CA GLU A 191 -1.75 2.16 12.98
C GLU A 191 -1.03 2.94 14.10
N LEU A 192 -0.39 4.05 13.78
CA LEU A 192 0.16 4.97 14.80
C LEU A 192 -0.93 5.68 15.59
N GLY A 193 -2.08 5.98 14.96
CA GLY A 193 -3.27 6.47 15.64
C GLY A 193 -3.72 5.54 16.76
N HIS A 194 -3.78 4.23 16.49
CA HIS A 194 -4.06 3.22 17.52
C HIS A 194 -3.08 3.26 18.69
N HIS A 195 -1.79 3.49 18.42
CA HIS A 195 -0.77 3.63 19.47
C HIS A 195 -0.94 4.88 20.33
N ILE A 196 -1.20 6.02 19.68
CA ILE A 196 -1.36 7.33 20.34
C ILE A 196 -2.59 7.32 21.25
N LEU A 197 -3.69 6.73 20.78
CA LEU A 197 -4.94 6.63 21.52
C LEU A 197 -4.93 5.48 22.55
N GLY A 198 -3.94 4.58 22.48
CA GLY A 198 -3.78 3.47 23.42
C GLY A 198 -4.71 2.28 23.15
N HIS A 199 -5.19 2.11 21.92
CA HIS A 199 -6.05 1.01 21.47
C HIS A 199 -5.33 -0.35 21.48
N THR A 200 -4.00 -0.35 21.53
CA THR A 200 -3.16 -1.57 21.48
C THR A 200 -3.12 -2.37 22.78
N LYS A 201 -3.63 -1.84 23.90
CA LYS A 201 -3.45 -2.44 25.25
C LYS A 201 -4.38 -3.61 25.60
N LYS A 202 -5.32 -4.03 24.73
CA LYS A 202 -6.51 -4.81 25.12
C LYS A 202 -6.74 -6.18 24.47
N GLY A 203 -5.75 -6.88 23.91
CA GLY A 203 -6.09 -8.14 23.24
C GLY A 203 -5.07 -9.27 23.24
N LYS A 204 -5.51 -10.33 22.57
CA LYS A 204 -4.96 -11.67 22.71
C LYS A 204 -3.72 -11.80 21.86
N VAL A 205 -2.63 -12.22 22.50
CA VAL A 205 -1.37 -12.56 21.87
C VAL A 205 -1.58 -13.67 20.83
N LYS A 206 -1.40 -13.40 19.53
CA LYS A 206 -1.10 -14.45 18.53
C LYS A 206 0.42 -14.49 18.32
N LYS A 207 0.94 -15.57 17.75
CA LYS A 207 2.38 -15.73 17.47
C LYS A 207 2.64 -15.35 16.01
N ALA A 208 3.62 -14.49 15.77
CA ALA A 208 4.15 -14.20 14.44
C ALA A 208 5.61 -14.65 14.39
N ILE A 209 5.97 -15.34 13.32
CA ILE A 209 7.32 -15.86 13.12
C ILE A 209 8.04 -14.86 12.24
N PHE A 210 9.08 -14.22 12.78
CA PHE A 210 9.82 -13.15 12.11
C PHE A 210 10.97 -13.69 11.26
N SER A 211 11.48 -14.88 11.58
CA SER A 211 12.46 -15.65 10.80
C SER A 211 12.60 -17.03 11.44
N GLU A 212 13.35 -17.94 10.84
CA GLU A 212 13.52 -19.34 11.29
C GLU A 212 13.88 -19.49 12.79
N ASN A 213 14.39 -18.43 13.45
CA ASN A 213 14.79 -18.46 14.86
C ASN A 213 14.25 -17.32 15.75
N THR A 214 13.40 -16.40 15.25
CA THR A 214 12.83 -15.31 16.08
C THR A 214 11.31 -15.37 16.08
N GLU A 215 10.74 -15.87 17.17
CA GLU A 215 9.30 -15.85 17.40
C GLU A 215 8.93 -14.57 18.17
N VAL A 216 8.18 -13.68 17.53
CA VAL A 216 7.60 -12.51 18.21
C VAL A 216 6.11 -12.77 18.37
N SER A 217 5.69 -12.82 19.62
CA SER A 217 4.29 -12.86 19.98
C SER A 217 3.62 -11.50 19.67
N ILE A 218 2.85 -11.43 18.57
CA ILE A 218 2.04 -10.27 18.20
C ILE A 218 0.59 -10.46 18.66
N GLY A 219 0.15 -9.64 19.63
CA GLY A 219 -1.26 -9.59 19.99
C GLY A 219 -2.08 -8.85 18.96
N PHE A 220 -3.24 -9.42 18.61
CA PHE A 220 -4.22 -8.76 17.76
C PHE A 220 -5.47 -8.49 18.59
N ASN A 221 -5.87 -7.23 18.63
CA ASN A 221 -7.07 -6.78 19.33
C ASN A 221 -8.18 -6.71 18.29
N LYS A 222 -9.38 -7.17 18.65
CA LYS A 222 -10.59 -6.78 17.90
C LYS A 222 -10.94 -5.39 18.40
N THR A 223 -10.59 -4.38 17.62
CA THR A 223 -10.86 -2.97 17.88
C THR A 223 -12.37 -2.69 17.78
N SER A 224 -12.90 -1.74 18.55
CA SER A 224 -14.29 -1.30 18.34
C SER A 224 -14.41 -0.45 17.08
N ILE A 225 -15.63 -0.32 16.55
CA ILE A 225 -15.92 0.55 15.39
C ILE A 225 -15.52 2.00 15.71
N GLU A 226 -15.79 2.46 16.92
CA GLU A 226 -15.42 3.80 17.39
C GLU A 226 -13.91 3.98 17.46
N GLU A 227 -13.17 3.00 18.01
CA GLU A 227 -11.71 3.03 18.11
C GLU A 227 -11.04 3.06 16.71
N GLU A 228 -11.65 2.44 15.69
CA GLU A 228 -11.19 2.52 14.28
C GLU A 228 -11.41 3.90 13.69
N PHE A 229 -12.55 4.54 13.97
CA PHE A 229 -12.81 5.89 13.50
C PHE A 229 -11.93 6.95 14.16
N GLU A 230 -11.66 6.81 15.45
CA GLU A 230 -10.72 7.69 16.15
C GLU A 230 -9.30 7.53 15.58
N ALA A 231 -8.89 6.28 15.26
CA ALA A 231 -7.61 6.02 14.62
C ALA A 231 -7.54 6.57 13.19
N ASP A 232 -8.63 6.53 12.42
CA ASP A 232 -8.73 7.21 11.11
C ASP A 232 -8.48 8.71 11.22
N GLU A 233 -9.13 9.37 12.18
CA GLU A 233 -9.02 10.80 12.38
C GLU A 233 -7.58 11.19 12.74
N ILE A 234 -7.00 10.53 13.74
CA ILE A 234 -5.61 10.76 14.11
C ILE A 234 -4.68 10.43 12.94
N GLY A 235 -4.87 9.30 12.27
CA GLY A 235 -4.07 8.88 11.13
C GLY A 235 -4.10 9.91 9.99
N PHE A 236 -5.26 10.48 9.68
CA PHE A 236 -5.39 11.50 8.65
C PHE A 236 -4.71 12.82 9.07
N HIS A 237 -4.78 13.21 10.34
CA HIS A 237 -4.00 14.34 10.85
C HIS A 237 -2.48 14.11 10.74
N LEU A 238 -1.99 12.94 11.15
CA LEU A 238 -0.56 12.61 11.02
C LEU A 238 -0.11 12.63 9.55
N TYR A 239 -0.94 12.08 8.66
CA TYR A 239 -0.70 12.04 7.21
C TYR A 239 -0.70 13.43 6.56
N THR A 240 -1.61 14.31 6.98
CA THR A 240 -1.66 15.69 6.47
C THR A 240 -0.57 16.59 7.05
N ASN A 241 -0.02 16.26 8.23
CA ASN A 241 1.13 16.98 8.80
C ASN A 241 2.42 16.65 8.05
N ILE A 242 2.64 15.38 7.69
CA ILE A 242 3.85 14.97 6.96
C ILE A 242 3.91 15.58 5.55
N SER A 243 2.76 15.80 4.90
CA SER A 243 2.70 16.43 3.58
C SER A 243 3.02 17.93 3.63
N LYS A 244 2.92 18.56 4.81
CA LYS A 244 3.19 19.99 5.01
C LYS A 244 4.63 20.30 5.45
N GLU A 245 5.31 19.38 6.15
CA GLU A 245 6.50 19.75 6.94
C GLU A 245 7.86 19.16 6.49
N TYR A 246 7.98 18.19 5.56
CA TYR A 246 9.27 17.46 5.38
C TYR A 246 9.83 17.26 3.96
N GLU A 247 11.17 17.37 3.88
CA GLU A 247 12.01 17.36 2.67
C GLU A 247 12.07 16.03 1.88
N ASN A 248 11.96 14.85 2.51
CA ASN A 248 12.00 13.58 1.75
C ASN A 248 10.67 13.25 1.06
N LEU A 249 9.54 13.71 1.62
CA LEU A 249 8.22 13.69 0.98
C LEU A 249 8.07 14.81 -0.06
N LYS A 250 8.90 15.85 0.04
CA LYS A 250 9.08 16.88 -0.99
C LYS A 250 9.73 16.30 -2.25
N ASP A 251 10.62 15.32 -2.15
CA ASP A 251 11.23 14.63 -3.29
C ASP A 251 10.24 13.75 -4.06
N LEU A 252 9.24 13.20 -3.36
CA LEU A 252 8.10 12.53 -3.98
C LEU A 252 7.05 13.50 -4.52
N LYS A 253 7.20 14.79 -4.21
CA LYS A 253 6.22 15.83 -4.53
C LYS A 253 4.79 15.39 -4.19
N LEU A 254 4.58 14.74 -3.04
CA LEU A 254 3.24 14.56 -2.47
C LEU A 254 2.74 15.93 -2.01
N ASN A 255 2.47 16.79 -2.99
CA ASN A 255 1.79 18.07 -2.83
C ASN A 255 0.34 17.81 -2.40
N ASN A 256 -0.46 18.87 -2.29
CA ASN A 256 -1.86 18.73 -1.92
C ASN A 256 -2.68 17.79 -2.84
N GLN A 257 -2.18 17.44 -4.04
CA GLN A 257 -2.86 16.56 -5.00
C GLN A 257 -2.96 15.10 -4.51
N PHE A 258 -2.10 14.68 -3.58
CA PHE A 258 -2.10 13.30 -3.05
C PHE A 258 -2.84 13.16 -1.72
N ILE A 259 -3.39 14.24 -1.16
CA ILE A 259 -4.01 14.20 0.17
C ILE A 259 -5.27 13.32 0.16
N SER A 260 -6.02 13.26 -0.94
CA SER A 260 -7.21 12.39 -1.03
C SER A 260 -6.95 11.01 -1.58
N VAL A 261 -5.73 10.70 -2.00
CA VAL A 261 -5.41 9.35 -2.50
C VAL A 261 -5.73 8.25 -1.47
N PRO A 262 -5.52 8.43 -0.14
CA PRO A 262 -6.02 7.48 0.85
C PRO A 262 -7.53 7.22 0.82
N LEU A 263 -8.35 8.14 0.33
CA LEU A 263 -9.80 7.94 0.21
C LEU A 263 -10.15 6.87 -0.84
N ILE A 264 -9.32 6.74 -1.87
CA ILE A 264 -9.44 5.69 -2.90
C ILE A 264 -9.31 4.30 -2.28
N PHE A 265 -8.48 4.15 -1.24
CA PHE A 265 -8.33 2.88 -0.54
C PHE A 265 -9.67 2.39 0.03
N PHE A 266 -10.52 3.28 0.54
CA PHE A 266 -11.84 2.87 1.03
C PHE A 266 -12.76 2.41 -0.10
N LYS A 267 -12.63 2.96 -1.32
CA LYS A 267 -13.34 2.44 -2.50
C LYS A 267 -12.84 1.07 -2.93
N LEU A 268 -11.54 0.82 -2.83
CA LEU A 268 -10.99 -0.53 -3.01
C LEU A 268 -11.58 -1.53 -2.02
N LEU A 269 -11.73 -1.13 -0.75
CA LEU A 269 -12.36 -1.97 0.27
C LEU A 269 -13.86 -2.20 0.01
N GLU A 270 -14.59 -1.25 -0.57
CA GLU A 270 -15.99 -1.46 -1.00
C GLU A 270 -16.08 -2.55 -2.09
N ILE A 271 -15.20 -2.48 -3.10
CA ILE A 271 -15.13 -3.48 -4.17
C ILE A 271 -14.77 -4.85 -3.58
N LEU A 272 -13.82 -4.89 -2.64
CA LEU A 272 -13.47 -6.11 -1.93
C LEU A 272 -14.66 -6.69 -1.17
N ASN A 273 -15.47 -5.85 -0.50
CA ASN A 273 -16.65 -6.30 0.24
C ASN A 273 -17.69 -6.97 -0.69
N ILE A 274 -17.91 -6.42 -1.89
CA ILE A 274 -18.78 -7.04 -2.91
C ILE A 274 -18.27 -8.44 -3.27
N ILE A 275 -16.98 -8.54 -3.61
CA ILE A 275 -16.36 -9.81 -4.02
C ILE A 275 -16.38 -10.83 -2.87
N ARG A 276 -16.20 -10.37 -1.63
CA ARG A 276 -16.22 -11.24 -0.46
C ARG A 276 -17.61 -11.78 -0.15
N LYS A 277 -18.67 -11.07 -0.54
CA LYS A 277 -20.07 -11.33 -0.12
C LYS A 277 -20.21 -11.40 1.42
N SER A 278 -19.37 -10.64 2.13
CA SER A 278 -19.38 -10.59 3.59
C SER A 278 -19.35 -9.14 4.04
N SER A 279 -20.33 -8.73 4.84
CA SER A 279 -20.18 -7.56 5.71
C SER A 279 -19.27 -7.97 6.86
N GLY A 280 -17.99 -7.60 6.80
CA GLY A 280 -17.05 -7.93 7.88
C GLY A 280 -17.46 -7.24 9.17
N GLU A 281 -17.81 -7.98 10.22
CA GLU A 281 -18.20 -7.43 11.53
C GLU A 281 -17.03 -6.81 12.33
N SER A 282 -15.80 -6.83 11.80
CA SER A 282 -14.60 -6.40 12.55
C SER A 282 -14.08 -5.01 12.20
N HIS A 283 -14.52 -4.42 11.08
CA HIS A 283 -14.18 -3.04 10.72
C HIS A 283 -15.43 -2.27 10.30
N PRO A 284 -15.48 -0.94 10.50
CA PRO A 284 -16.58 -0.13 10.00
C PRO A 284 -16.72 -0.26 8.48
N GLU A 285 -17.94 -0.10 7.97
CA GLU A 285 -18.20 -0.07 6.53
C GLU A 285 -17.28 0.96 5.83
N PRO A 286 -16.55 0.59 4.77
CA PRO A 286 -15.57 1.48 4.14
C PRO A 286 -16.16 2.82 3.70
N ASN A 287 -17.40 2.84 3.20
CA ASN A 287 -18.08 4.07 2.81
C ASN A 287 -18.30 5.04 4.00
N LEU A 288 -18.51 4.51 5.21
CA LEU A 288 -18.63 5.35 6.41
C LEU A 288 -17.28 5.98 6.78
N ARG A 289 -16.19 5.22 6.70
CA ARG A 289 -14.82 5.73 6.93
C ARG A 289 -14.47 6.80 5.90
N TYR A 290 -14.76 6.54 4.62
CA TYR A 290 -14.64 7.51 3.52
C TYR A 290 -15.34 8.84 3.84
N MET A 291 -16.64 8.79 4.19
CA MET A 291 -17.41 10.01 4.46
C MET A 291 -16.87 10.82 5.65
N ARG A 292 -16.36 10.14 6.68
CA ARG A 292 -15.75 10.82 7.84
C ARG A 292 -14.44 11.50 7.48
N LEU A 293 -13.56 10.84 6.73
CA LEU A 293 -12.31 11.43 6.27
C LEU A 293 -12.55 12.62 5.34
N GLU A 294 -13.57 12.56 4.47
CA GLU A 294 -14.03 13.69 3.67
C GLU A 294 -14.49 14.88 4.54
N GLN A 295 -15.16 14.63 5.66
CA GLN A 295 -15.54 15.68 6.61
C GLN A 295 -14.31 16.29 7.29
N ILE A 296 -13.37 15.47 7.75
CA ILE A 296 -12.12 15.93 8.37
C ILE A 296 -11.32 16.79 7.39
N LYS A 297 -11.17 16.34 6.15
CA LYS A 297 -10.52 17.10 5.07
C LYS A 297 -11.15 18.48 4.89
N LYS A 298 -12.49 18.57 4.88
CA LYS A 298 -13.23 19.85 4.81
C LYS A 298 -12.95 20.73 6.02
N THR A 299 -12.95 20.16 7.23
CA THR A 299 -12.63 20.89 8.46
C THR A 299 -11.20 21.43 8.48
N LEU A 300 -10.25 20.69 7.90
CA LEU A 300 -8.86 21.08 7.78
C LEU A 300 -8.60 22.15 6.70
N ASN A 301 -9.63 22.54 5.93
CA ASN A 301 -9.55 23.49 4.82
C ASN A 301 -8.39 23.20 3.87
N ILE A 302 -8.24 21.93 3.49
CA ILE A 302 -7.20 21.50 2.57
C ILE A 302 -7.67 21.80 1.15
N GLU A 303 -7.01 22.76 0.49
CA GLU A 303 -7.17 23.00 -0.94
C GLU A 303 -6.49 21.88 -1.71
N GLU A 304 -7.27 21.10 -2.44
CA GLU A 304 -6.81 20.02 -3.29
C GLU A 304 -7.12 20.34 -4.76
N ASP A 305 -6.23 19.87 -5.63
CA ASP A 305 -6.51 19.74 -7.06
C ASP A 305 -7.47 18.57 -7.29
N THR A 306 -8.74 18.89 -7.51
CA THR A 306 -9.78 17.85 -7.61
C THR A 306 -9.75 17.11 -8.94
N GLU A 307 -9.11 17.62 -10.00
CA GLU A 307 -9.13 17.01 -11.33
C GLU A 307 -8.49 15.62 -11.32
N PHE A 308 -7.31 15.50 -10.70
CA PHE A 308 -6.60 14.23 -10.56
C PHE A 308 -7.42 13.20 -9.75
N TYR A 309 -7.98 13.63 -8.62
CA TYR A 309 -8.77 12.77 -7.76
C TYR A 309 -10.10 12.35 -8.40
N GLU A 310 -10.80 13.26 -9.07
CA GLU A 310 -12.06 13.00 -9.77
C GLU A 310 -11.88 11.98 -10.90
N ALA A 311 -10.82 12.12 -11.71
CA ALA A 311 -10.49 11.18 -12.78
C ALA A 311 -10.21 9.76 -12.24
N LEU A 312 -9.49 9.67 -11.12
CA LEU A 312 -9.28 8.39 -10.43
C LEU A 312 -10.60 7.79 -9.93
N MET A 313 -11.44 8.61 -9.28
CA MET A 313 -12.73 8.17 -8.74
C MET A 313 -13.70 7.71 -9.84
N GLU A 314 -13.64 8.29 -11.04
CA GLU A 314 -14.41 7.82 -12.19
C GLU A 314 -14.05 6.38 -12.55
N VAL A 315 -12.76 6.05 -12.64
CA VAL A 315 -12.32 4.69 -12.95
C VAL A 315 -12.64 3.71 -11.83
N PHE A 316 -12.53 4.11 -10.57
CA PHE A 316 -13.00 3.27 -9.46
C PHE A 316 -14.50 3.02 -9.50
N SER A 317 -15.30 4.01 -9.93
CA SER A 317 -16.74 3.86 -10.11
C SER A 317 -17.07 2.92 -11.28
N GLY A 318 -16.34 3.03 -12.40
CA GLY A 318 -16.43 2.12 -13.53
C GLY A 318 -16.07 0.68 -13.15
N LEU A 319 -14.95 0.50 -12.45
CA LEU A 319 -14.50 -0.79 -11.94
C LEU A 319 -15.52 -1.39 -10.96
N TYR A 320 -16.04 -0.59 -10.02
CA TYR A 320 -17.08 -1.01 -9.08
C TYR A 320 -18.30 -1.56 -9.83
N LYS A 321 -18.80 -0.82 -10.83
CA LYS A 321 -19.94 -1.22 -11.65
C LYS A 321 -19.65 -2.52 -12.41
N TRP A 322 -18.49 -2.61 -13.06
CA TRP A 322 -18.07 -3.80 -13.80
C TRP A 322 -17.98 -5.04 -12.90
N VAL A 323 -17.36 -4.91 -11.72
CA VAL A 323 -17.24 -6.00 -10.73
C VAL A 323 -18.62 -6.43 -10.24
N TYR A 324 -19.48 -5.46 -9.94
CA TYR A 324 -20.85 -5.73 -9.53
C TYR A 324 -21.60 -6.55 -10.59
N GLU A 325 -21.60 -6.12 -11.85
CA GLU A 325 -22.25 -6.82 -12.96
C GLU A 325 -21.72 -8.25 -13.14
N LYS A 326 -20.40 -8.45 -13.13
CA LYS A 326 -19.77 -9.79 -13.20
C LYS A 326 -20.15 -10.68 -12.01
N SER A 327 -20.23 -10.10 -10.81
CA SER A 327 -20.64 -10.83 -9.61
C SER A 327 -22.07 -11.35 -9.69
N GLN A 328 -22.98 -10.61 -10.34
CA GLN A 328 -24.38 -11.00 -10.53
C GLN A 328 -24.50 -12.14 -11.56
N LEU A 329 -23.76 -12.04 -12.68
CA LEU A 329 -23.74 -13.07 -13.73
C LEU A 329 -23.23 -14.42 -13.21
N THR A 330 -22.23 -14.39 -12.33
CA THR A 330 -21.68 -15.62 -11.72
C THR A 330 -22.73 -16.33 -10.84
N ASN A 331 -23.62 -15.59 -10.19
CA ASN A 331 -24.66 -16.15 -9.31
C ASN A 331 -25.86 -16.70 -10.08
N ALA A 332 -26.14 -16.19 -11.29
CA ALA A 332 -27.22 -16.69 -12.13
C ALA A 332 -26.88 -18.05 -12.78
N SER A 333 -25.61 -18.46 -12.75
CA SER A 333 -25.10 -19.66 -13.42
C SER A 333 -24.88 -20.85 -12.46
N THR A 334 -25.16 -20.67 -11.16
CA THR A 334 -25.10 -21.68 -10.09
C THR A 334 -26.49 -21.92 -9.55
#